data_AF-W3AJW6-F1
#
_entry.id   AF-W3AJW6-F1
#
_cell.length_a   1.000
_cell.length_b   1.000
_cell.length_c   1.000
_cell.angle_alpha   90.00
_cell.angle_beta   90.00
_cell.angle_gamma   90.00
#
_symmetry.space_group_name_H-M   'P 1'
#
loop_
_entity.id
_entity.type
_entity.pdbx_description
1 polymer ?
#
loop_
_entity_poly.entity_id
_entity_poly.type
_entity_poly.pdbx_seq_one_letter_code
_entity_poly.pdbx_strand_id
1 'polypeptide(L)' 'VWKIEEADDEKAAVSGIDRTEEFFKSIGMPVRISDMGVNPSDSDITELALDATMQDTMKLSRIRPLSAADVEKIYKAAL' A
#
# COMPACT_ATOMS: atom_id res chain seq x y z
N VAL A 1 2.52 7.08 17.42
CA VAL A 1 3.28 5.86 17.05
C VAL A 1 4.76 6.17 16.89
N TRP A 2 5.18 7.10 16.00
CA TRP A 2 6.61 7.42 15.79
C TRP A 2 7.14 8.73 16.41
N LYS A 3 6.29 9.52 17.09
CA LYS A 3 6.64 10.82 17.70
C LYS A 3 7.38 11.77 16.74
N ILE A 4 6.88 11.90 15.51
CA ILE A 4 7.41 12.84 14.53
C ILE A 4 6.91 14.24 14.90
N GLU A 5 7.84 15.18 15.11
CA GLU A 5 7.57 16.58 15.51
C GLU A 5 7.67 17.55 14.32
N GLU A 6 7.42 17.06 13.10
CA GLU A 6 7.36 17.88 11.90
C GLU A 6 6.02 18.64 11.84
N ALA A 7 6.08 19.94 11.52
CA ALA A 7 4.92 20.83 11.52
C ALA A 7 4.15 20.79 10.19
N ASP A 8 4.80 20.36 9.12
CA ASP A 8 4.20 20.10 7.82
C ASP A 8 3.56 18.70 7.81
N ASP A 9 2.23 18.64 7.72
CA ASP A 9 1.47 17.40 7.76
C ASP A 9 1.88 16.40 6.66
N GLU A 10 2.24 16.88 5.47
CA GLU A 10 2.64 16.02 4.35
C GLU A 10 4.02 15.40 4.63
N LYS A 11 4.97 16.20 5.10
CA LYS A 11 6.30 15.71 5.47
C LYS A 11 6.26 14.79 6.69
N ALA A 12 5.39 15.08 7.66
CA ALA A 12 5.16 14.21 8.81
C ALA A 12 4.58 12.86 8.37
N ALA A 13 3.64 12.86 7.41
CA ALA A 13 3.07 11.65 6.85
C ALA A 13 4.11 10.80 6.10
N VAL A 14 4.92 11.42 5.23
CA VAL A 14 6.01 10.74 4.51
C VAL A 14 7.02 10.14 5.50
N SER A 15 7.46 10.92 6.50
CA SER A 15 8.35 10.43 7.54
C SER A 15 7.74 9.25 8.33
N GLY A 16 6.42 9.25 8.52
CA GLY A 16 5.70 8.15 9.17
C GLY A 16 5.69 6.88 8.34
N ILE A 17 5.55 7.00 7.02
CA ILE A 17 5.64 5.88 6.07
C ILE A 17 7.06 5.28 6.12
N ASP A 18 8.09 6.11 6.01
CA ASP A 18 9.49 5.67 6.01
C ASP A 18 9.85 4.88 7.28
N ARG A 19 9.50 5.40 8.46
CA ARG A 19 9.75 4.70 9.73
C ARG A 19 9.00 3.38 9.85
N THR A 20 7.82 3.29 9.25
CA THR A 20 7.03 2.06 9.25
C THR A 20 7.65 1.02 8.32
N GLU A 21 8.13 1.42 7.14
CA GLU A 21 8.88 0.53 6.26
C GLU A 21 10.18 0.03 6.90
N GLU A 22 10.96 0.93 7.51
CA GLU A 22 12.19 0.58 8.23
C GLU A 22 11.92 -0.44 9.34
N PHE A 23 10.83 -0.26 10.09
CA PHE A 23 10.43 -1.21 11.11
C PHE A 23 10.14 -2.59 10.53
N PHE A 24 9.32 -2.68 9.46
CA PHE A 24 9.02 -3.96 8.82
C PHE A 24 10.28 -4.64 8.26
N LYS A 25 11.17 -3.87 7.62
CA LYS A 25 12.48 -4.37 7.16
C LYS A 25 13.32 -4.88 8.33
N SER A 26 13.33 -4.18 9.46
CA SER A 26 14.13 -4.55 10.65
C SER A 26 13.72 -5.88 11.28
N ILE A 27 12.44 -6.27 11.14
CA ILE A 27 11.92 -7.55 11.63
C ILE A 27 11.87 -8.62 10.54
N GLY A 28 12.51 -8.37 9.39
CA GLY A 28 12.62 -9.31 8.28
C GLY A 28 11.34 -9.48 7.47
N MET A 29 10.38 -8.54 7.57
CA MET A 29 9.20 -8.54 6.72
C MET A 29 9.47 -7.78 5.42
N PRO A 30 9.11 -8.35 4.26
CA PRO A 30 9.18 -7.67 2.97
C PRO A 30 8.19 -6.50 2.95
N VAL A 31 8.56 -5.41 2.28
CA VAL A 31 7.68 -4.23 2.13
C VAL A 31 7.22 -4.00 0.69
N ARG A 32 7.83 -4.71 -0.27
CA ARG A 32 7.42 -4.75 -1.67
C ARG A 32 6.99 -6.14 -2.08
N ILE A 33 6.15 -6.22 -3.11
CA ILE A 33 5.74 -7.48 -3.73
C ILE A 33 6.97 -8.16 -4.37
N SER A 34 7.88 -7.38 -4.97
CA SER A 34 9.14 -7.89 -5.51
C SER A 34 10.02 -8.60 -4.47
N ASP A 35 10.01 -8.12 -3.22
CA ASP A 35 10.83 -8.68 -2.14
C ASP A 35 10.40 -10.10 -1.77
N MET A 36 9.18 -10.50 -2.13
CA MET A 36 8.65 -11.85 -1.93
C MET A 36 9.06 -12.83 -3.04
N GLY A 37 9.77 -12.38 -4.07
CA GLY A 37 10.16 -13.20 -5.22
C GLY A 37 9.02 -13.50 -6.20
N VAL A 38 7.92 -12.75 -6.11
CA VAL A 38 6.77 -12.84 -7.02
C VAL A 38 6.80 -11.63 -7.95
N ASN A 39 6.63 -11.87 -9.25
CA ASN A 39 6.54 -10.81 -10.24
C ASN A 39 5.20 -10.92 -10.98
N PRO A 40 4.11 -10.40 -10.39
CA PRO A 40 2.80 -10.48 -10.99
C PRO A 40 2.75 -9.64 -12.27
N SER A 41 2.03 -10.13 -13.27
CA SER A 41 1.76 -9.39 -14.50
C SER A 41 0.73 -8.28 -14.25
N ASP A 42 0.60 -7.34 -15.18
CA ASP A 42 -0.44 -6.30 -15.10
C ASP A 42 -1.85 -6.90 -14.98
N SER A 43 -2.11 -8.05 -15.62
CA SER A 43 -3.39 -8.76 -15.50
C SER A 43 -3.64 -9.27 -14.10
N ASP A 44 -2.61 -9.86 -13.47
CA ASP A 44 -2.71 -10.36 -12.09
C ASP A 44 -2.99 -9.21 -11.11
N ILE A 45 -2.37 -8.04 -11.33
CA ILE A 45 -2.61 -6.85 -10.51
C ILE A 45 -4.06 -6.35 -10.64
N THR A 46 -4.60 -6.34 -11.85
CA THR A 46 -6.02 -5.97 -12.08
C THR A 46 -6.97 -6.98 -11.43
N GLU A 47 -6.71 -8.28 -11.56
CA GLU A 47 -7.52 -9.32 -10.91
C GLU A 47 -7.49 -9.19 -9.39
N LEU A 48 -6.31 -9.00 -8.79
CA LEU A 48 -6.15 -8.77 -7.35
C LEU A 48 -6.91 -7.54 -6.86
N ALA A 49 -6.94 -6.46 -7.65
CA ALA A 49 -7.66 -5.24 -7.31
C ALA A 49 -9.19 -5.43 -7.37
N LEU A 50 -9.67 -6.18 -8.35
CA LEU A 50 -11.09 -6.56 -8.46
C LEU A 50 -11.50 -7.46 -7.31
N ASP A 51 -10.72 -8.49 -7.00
CA ASP A 51 -11.01 -9.42 -5.90
C ASP A 51 -11.02 -8.70 -4.55
N ALA A 52 -10.07 -7.79 -4.32
CA ALA A 52 -10.01 -7.00 -3.09
C ALA A 52 -11.25 -6.10 -2.89
N THR A 53 -11.90 -5.67 -3.97
CA THR A 53 -13.10 -4.80 -3.94
C THR A 53 -14.41 -5.58 -4.16
N MET A 54 -14.37 -6.91 -4.13
CA MET A 54 -15.49 -7.78 -4.51
C MET A 54 -16.07 -7.39 -5.87
N GLN A 55 -15.22 -7.33 -6.91
CA GLN A 55 -15.58 -6.90 -8.26
C GLN A 55 -16.14 -5.46 -8.28
N ASP A 56 -15.50 -4.56 -7.53
CA ASP A 56 -15.90 -3.15 -7.30
C ASP A 56 -17.27 -2.94 -6.64
N THR A 57 -17.91 -4.00 -6.13
CA THR A 57 -19.17 -3.89 -5.38
C THR A 57 -18.97 -3.33 -3.98
N MET A 58 -17.74 -3.39 -3.45
CA MET A 58 -17.35 -2.80 -2.17
C MET A 58 -16.19 -1.83 -2.35
N LYS A 59 -16.30 -0.65 -1.72
CA LYS A 59 -15.19 0.30 -1.62
C LYS A 59 -14.33 -0.03 -0.41
N LEU A 60 -13.02 -0.12 -0.62
CA LEU A 60 -12.07 -0.38 0.45
C LEU A 60 -11.84 0.89 1.28
N SER A 61 -11.65 0.70 2.58
CA SER A 61 -11.49 1.75 3.61
C SER A 61 -12.77 2.56 3.93
N ARG A 62 -12.88 2.93 5.21
CA ARG A 62 -13.95 3.82 5.73
C ARG A 62 -13.52 5.30 5.80
N ILE A 63 -12.23 5.58 5.67
CA ILE A 63 -11.67 6.94 5.76
C ILE A 63 -11.69 7.60 4.39
N ARG A 64 -11.20 6.88 3.38
CA ARG A 64 -11.26 7.27 1.96
C ARG A 64 -11.73 6.05 1.18
N PRO A 65 -12.93 6.07 0.59
CA PRO A 65 -13.41 4.96 -0.23
C PRO A 65 -12.47 4.77 -1.43
N LEU A 66 -11.93 3.57 -1.58
CA LEU A 66 -11.06 3.18 -2.70
C LEU A 66 -11.82 2.26 -3.65
N SER A 67 -11.82 2.60 -4.93
CA SER A 67 -12.33 1.74 -6.01
C SER A 67 -11.30 0.69 -6.44
N ALA A 68 -11.72 -0.28 -7.25
CA ALA A 68 -10.78 -1.25 -7.84
C ALA A 68 -9.62 -0.55 -8.58
N ALA A 69 -9.91 0.53 -9.31
CA ALA A 69 -8.89 1.31 -10.02
C ALA A 69 -7.90 2.03 -9.08
N ASP A 70 -8.33 2.44 -7.89
CA ASP A 70 -7.43 3.05 -6.90
C ASP A 70 -6.52 1.99 -6.28
N VAL A 71 -7.07 0.80 -6.03
CA VAL A 71 -6.36 -0.34 -5.48
C VAL A 71 -5.31 -0.87 -6.47
N GLU A 72 -5.65 -0.93 -7.75
CA GLU A 72 -4.71 -1.30 -8.82
C GLU A 72 -3.49 -0.36 -8.83
N LYS A 73 -3.70 0.95 -8.66
CA LYS A 73 -2.60 1.92 -8.56
C LYS A 73 -1.74 1.70 -7.32
N ILE A 74 -2.35 1.35 -6.19
CA ILE A 74 -1.62 1.03 -4.95
C ILE A 74 -0.77 -0.22 -5.16
N TYR A 75 -1.32 -1.28 -5.76
CA TYR A 75 -0.54 -2.48 -6.06
C TYR A 75 0.61 -2.21 -7.03
N LYS A 76 0.40 -1.39 -8.07
CA LYS A 76 1.46 -0.97 -8.99
C LYS A 76 2.55 -0.15 -8.30
N ALA A 77 2.21 0.63 -7.27
CA ALA A 77 3.20 1.36 -6.47
C ALA A 77 3.96 0.45 -5.48
N ALA A 78 3.42 -0.73 -5.16
CA ALA A 78 4.00 -1.72 -4.25
C ALA A 78 4.84 -2.80 -4.95
N LEU A 79 4.89 -2.79 -6.29
CA LEU A 79 5.77 -3.63 -7.09
C LEU A 79 7.25 -3.33 -6.85
#